data_AF-A0A1Y4JL95-F1
#
_entry.id   AF-A0A1Y4JL95-F1
#
_cell.length_a   1.000
_cell.length_b   1.000
_cell.length_c   1.000
_cell.angle_alpha   90.00
_cell.angle_beta   90.00
_cell.angle_gamma   90.00
#
_symmetry.space_group_name_H-M   'P 1'
#
loop_
_entity.id
_entity.type
_entity.pdbx_description
1 polymer ?
#
loop_
_entity_poly.entity_id
_entity_poly.type
_entity_poly.pdbx_seq_one_letter_code
_entity_poly.pdbx_strand_id
1 'polypeptide(L)'
;MKNRFFFFTLILTTLFALSTHAAKRQKYNFNSEWRLQVGDFPQAKTADFNDNDWKQITLPHAFNEDEAFKLPISQHTDTVM
;
A
#
# COMPACT_ATOMS: atom_id res chain seq x y z
N MET A 1 -19.76 -52.20 9.02
CA MET A 1 -18.59 -51.50 8.45
C MET A 1 -18.97 -50.54 7.32
N LYS A 2 -19.79 -50.97 6.34
CA LYS A 2 -20.31 -50.10 5.25
C LYS A 2 -20.94 -48.77 5.71
N ASN A 3 -21.78 -48.79 6.74
CA ASN A 3 -22.44 -47.56 7.23
C ASN A 3 -21.45 -46.58 7.87
N ARG A 4 -20.41 -47.09 8.57
CA ARG A 4 -19.36 -46.24 9.17
C ARG A 4 -18.49 -45.58 8.11
N PHE A 5 -18.20 -46.31 7.02
CA PHE A 5 -17.49 -45.77 5.86
C PHE A 5 -18.33 -44.69 5.15
N PHE A 6 -19.64 -44.93 4.98
CA PHE A 6 -20.56 -43.95 4.40
C PHE A 6 -20.61 -42.65 5.23
N PHE A 7 -20.74 -42.76 6.55
CA PHE A 7 -20.70 -41.60 7.44
C PHE A 7 -19.36 -40.86 7.38
N PHE A 8 -18.25 -41.59 7.31
CA PHE A 8 -16.92 -40.99 7.21
C PHE A 8 -16.75 -40.23 5.88
N THR A 9 -17.21 -40.80 4.77
CA THR A 9 -17.20 -40.12 3.46
C THR A 9 -18.10 -38.89 3.45
N LEU A 10 -19.28 -38.95 4.10
CA LEU A 10 -20.20 -37.81 4.21
C LEU A 10 -19.61 -36.66 5.04
N ILE A 11 -18.90 -36.97 6.13
CA ILE A 11 -18.20 -35.98 6.94
C ILE A 11 -17.04 -35.36 6.16
N LEU A 12 -16.28 -36.17 5.42
CA LEU A 12 -15.13 -35.69 4.67
C LEU A 12 -15.54 -34.74 3.52
N THR A 13 -16.65 -35.03 2.82
CA THR A 13 -17.16 -34.17 1.74
C THR A 13 -17.75 -32.86 2.25
N THR A 14 -18.45 -32.89 3.38
CA THR A 14 -19.01 -31.67 4.01
C THR A 14 -17.91 -30.75 4.54
N LEU A 15 -16.84 -31.30 5.11
CA LEU A 15 -15.66 -30.52 5.52
C LEU A 15 -14.94 -29.87 4.34
N PHE A 16 -14.85 -30.55 3.19
CA PHE A 16 -14.27 -29.99 1.96
C PHE A 16 -15.14 -28.92 1.30
N ALA A 17 -16.47 -28.98 1.47
CA ALA A 17 -17.38 -27.97 0.92
C ALA A 17 -17.33 -26.64 1.68
N LEU A 18 -16.88 -26.64 2.94
CA LEU A 18 -16.78 -25.44 3.79
C LEU A 18 -15.50 -24.63 3.56
N SER A 19 -14.50 -25.18 2.88
CA SER A 19 -13.16 -24.57 2.73
C SER A 19 -13.03 -23.60 1.55
N THR A 20 -14.11 -23.29 0.83
CA THR A 20 -14.07 -22.43 -0.36
C THR A 20 -14.45 -20.96 -0.06
N HIS A 21 -13.73 -20.34 0.87
CA HIS A 21 -13.84 -18.90 1.11
C HIS A 21 -12.60 -18.19 0.55
N ALA A 22 -12.59 -17.93 -0.76
CA ALA A 22 -11.60 -17.03 -1.34
C ALA A 22 -11.86 -15.62 -0.79
N ALA A 23 -10.85 -15.02 -0.13
CA ALA A 23 -10.95 -13.64 0.31
C ALA A 23 -11.28 -12.76 -0.90
N LYS A 24 -12.36 -11.99 -0.82
CA LYS A 24 -12.71 -11.04 -1.88
C LYS A 24 -11.57 -10.05 -2.02
N ARG A 25 -11.17 -9.74 -3.27
CA ARG A 25 -10.17 -8.71 -3.54
C ARG A 25 -10.66 -7.39 -2.95
N GLN A 26 -9.89 -6.86 -2.01
CA GLN A 26 -10.08 -5.52 -1.46
C GLN A 26 -9.14 -4.56 -2.18
N LYS A 27 -9.66 -3.38 -2.55
CA LYS A 27 -8.86 -2.29 -3.10
C LYS A 27 -8.87 -1.17 -2.07
N TYR A 28 -7.69 -0.79 -1.61
CA TYR A 28 -7.50 0.28 -0.64
C TYR A 28 -7.04 1.56 -1.35
N ASN A 29 -7.45 2.70 -0.79
CA ASN A 29 -6.79 3.96 -1.11
C ASN A 29 -5.44 3.98 -0.37
N PHE A 30 -4.37 4.29 -1.09
CA PHE A 30 -3.01 4.31 -0.56
C PHE A 30 -2.36 5.69 -0.68
N ASN A 31 -3.18 6.73 -0.74
CA ASN A 31 -2.71 8.09 -1.00
C ASN A 31 -2.43 8.90 0.27
N SER A 32 -3.06 8.58 1.39
CA SER A 32 -2.96 9.38 2.61
C SER A 32 -1.70 9.07 3.42
N GLU A 33 -1.33 10.00 4.32
CA GLU A 33 -0.31 9.80 5.37
C GLU A 33 1.12 9.52 4.88
N TRP A 34 1.49 10.01 3.69
CA TRP A 34 2.88 9.94 3.23
C TRP A 34 3.74 11.01 3.89
N ARG A 35 5.01 10.70 4.09
CA ARG A 35 6.06 11.63 4.54
C ARG A 35 6.97 11.95 3.35
N LEU A 36 7.22 13.23 3.11
CA LEU A 36 8.03 13.71 1.99
C LEU A 36 9.11 14.68 2.46
N GLN A 37 10.34 14.40 2.03
CA GLN A 37 11.46 15.31 2.03
C GLN A 37 12.13 15.25 0.66
N VAL A 38 12.36 16.41 0.03
CA VAL A 38 13.03 16.49 -1.28
C VAL A 38 14.55 16.47 -1.04
N GLY A 39 15.25 15.55 -1.68
CA GLY A 39 16.68 15.32 -1.51
C GLY A 39 17.04 13.84 -1.55
N ASP A 40 18.33 13.52 -1.64
CA ASP A 40 18.83 12.16 -1.51
C ASP A 40 19.07 11.77 -0.05
N PHE A 41 18.37 10.75 0.42
CA PHE A 41 18.52 10.18 1.77
C PHE A 41 18.71 8.65 1.68
N PRO A 42 19.93 8.14 1.36
CA PRO A 42 20.17 6.71 1.12
C PRO A 42 19.74 5.76 2.25
N GLN A 43 19.69 6.27 3.48
CA GLN A 43 19.30 5.57 4.70
C GLN A 43 17.77 5.52 4.87
N ALA A 44 17.00 6.40 4.24
CA ALA A 44 15.54 6.48 4.37
C ALA A 44 14.77 5.28 3.78
N LYS A 45 15.50 4.32 3.18
CA LYS A 45 14.95 3.01 2.79
C LYS A 45 14.74 2.06 3.96
N THR A 46 15.36 2.30 5.12
CA THR A 46 15.23 1.41 6.28
C THR A 46 13.93 1.72 7.02
N ALA A 47 13.26 0.67 7.52
CA ALA A 47 11.95 0.81 8.17
C ALA A 47 12.00 1.56 9.52
N ASP A 48 13.19 1.69 10.10
CA ASP A 48 13.49 2.37 11.36
C ASP A 48 14.07 3.78 11.16
N PHE A 49 14.17 4.27 9.92
CA PHE A 49 14.60 5.64 9.65
C PHE A 49 13.61 6.62 10.28
N ASN A 50 14.14 7.62 10.99
CA ASN A 50 13.33 8.66 11.62
C ASN A 50 12.95 9.74 10.60
N ASP A 51 11.72 9.71 10.10
CA ASP A 51 11.14 10.69 9.17
C ASP A 51 10.13 11.64 9.84
N ASN A 52 10.13 11.74 11.17
CA ASN A 52 9.14 12.53 11.92
C ASN A 52 9.11 14.02 11.52
N ASP A 53 10.26 14.56 11.10
CA ASP A 53 10.39 15.96 10.69
C ASP A 53 9.99 16.19 9.21
N TRP A 54 9.68 15.14 8.46
CA TRP A 54 9.31 15.24 7.05
C TRP A 54 7.86 15.73 6.89
N LYS A 55 7.60 16.43 5.78
CA LYS A 55 6.29 17.01 5.46
C LYS A 55 5.27 15.88 5.26
N GLN A 56 4.16 15.92 6.00
CA GLN A 56 3.03 15.02 5.76
C GLN A 56 2.25 15.47 4.53
N ILE A 57 2.01 14.57 3.57
CA ILE A 57 1.35 14.85 2.29
C ILE A 57 0.32 13.77 1.95
N THR A 58 -0.55 14.06 0.96
CA THR A 58 -1.47 13.09 0.35
C THR A 58 -1.24 13.04 -1.15
N LEU A 59 -1.22 11.84 -1.72
CA LEU A 59 -1.03 11.62 -3.17
C LEU A 59 -2.32 11.88 -3.97
N PRO A 60 -2.24 12.26 -5.26
CA PRO A 60 -1.02 12.64 -5.98
C PRO A 60 -0.49 13.99 -5.48
N HIS A 61 0.84 14.09 -5.35
CA HIS A 61 1.54 15.30 -4.92
C HIS A 61 2.79 15.47 -5.78
N ALA A 62 2.97 16.66 -6.36
CA ALA A 62 4.19 16.98 -7.09
C ALA A 62 5.14 17.74 -6.17
N PHE A 63 6.43 17.39 -6.17
CA PHE A 63 7.38 17.95 -5.22
C PHE A 63 7.58 19.47 -5.37
N ASN A 64 7.28 20.03 -6.54
CA ASN A 64 7.38 21.45 -6.88
C ASN A 64 6.01 22.13 -7.02
N GLU A 65 4.91 21.52 -6.56
CA GLU A 65 3.56 22.07 -6.76
C GLU A 65 3.36 23.45 -6.12
N ASP A 66 4.14 23.77 -5.08
CA ASP A 66 4.16 25.09 -4.42
C ASP A 66 4.69 26.21 -5.36
N GLU A 67 5.37 25.87 -6.44
CA GLU A 67 5.87 26.81 -7.47
C GLU A 67 4.85 27.03 -8.59
N ALA A 68 3.85 26.16 -8.71
CA ALA A 68 2.82 26.25 -9.72
C ALA A 68 2.09 27.59 -9.57
N PHE A 69 1.90 28.29 -10.69
CA PHE A 69 1.28 29.63 -10.77
C PHE A 69 2.01 30.76 -10.02
N LYS A 70 3.08 30.45 -9.27
CA LYS A 70 3.94 31.43 -8.62
C LYS A 70 5.12 31.84 -9.51
N LEU A 71 5.66 30.88 -10.27
CA LEU A 71 6.82 31.07 -11.14
C LEU A 71 6.49 30.72 -12.60
N PRO A 72 7.17 31.34 -13.59
CA PRO A 72 7.20 30.84 -14.95
C PRO A 72 7.69 29.40 -15.00
N ILE A 73 7.15 28.59 -15.91
CA ILE A 73 7.49 27.16 -16.05
C ILE A 73 9.00 26.96 -16.26
N SER A 74 9.66 27.88 -16.97
CA SER A 74 11.12 27.84 -17.20
C SER A 74 11.97 28.03 -15.94
N GLN A 75 11.35 28.40 -14.81
CA GLN A 75 11.99 28.60 -13.52
C GLN A 75 11.52 27.58 -12.47
N HIS A 76 10.73 26.58 -12.87
CA HIS A 76 10.33 25.52 -11.95
C HIS A 76 11.53 24.64 -11.62
N THR A 77 11.63 24.25 -10.37
CA THR A 77 12.58 23.22 -9.92
C THR A 77 12.19 21.91 -10.60
N ASP A 78 13.06 21.39 -11.46
CA ASP A 78 12.82 20.18 -12.26
C ASP A 78 13.65 18.98 -11.77
N THR A 79 14.62 19.24 -10.90
CA THR A 79 15.61 18.28 -10.43
C THR A 79 15.85 18.44 -8.94
N VAL A 80 16.19 17.33 -8.29
CA VAL A 80 16.63 17.29 -6.90
C VAL A 80 18.16 17.32 -6.94
N MET A 81 18.77 18.28 -6.22
CA MET A 81 20.22 18.38 -6.08
C MET A 81 20.79 17.39 -5.07
#